data_AF-A0A5N6TRW5-F1
#
_entry.id   AF-A0A5N6TRW5-F1
#
_cell.length_a   1.000
_cell.length_b   1.000
_cell.length_c   1.000
_cell.angle_alpha   90.00
_cell.angle_beta   90.00
_cell.angle_gamma   90.00
#
_symmetry.space_group_name_H-M   'P 1'
#
loop_
_entity.id
_entity.type
_entity.pdbx_description
1 polymer ?
#
loop_
_entity_poly.entity_id
_entity_poly.type
_entity_poly.pdbx_seq_one_letter_code
_entity_poly.pdbx_strand_id
1 'polypeptide(L)'
;MVVPLARAKSLPNLRIMPLGDSITKGNGDPDGNGYRQKVRGKILDLGSAVDMIGSLQSGKMLDNDHEGHSGEYLAGIRDSIQLSIRAQPNVVLVHAGTNNMDKEVQLPIAHDLIEEIIDLLFQGSPDTAVLVAPVIWANDDRMNNNTEAFNKKLARIVEQKQNEEKHILSVPIDIGPDDLSDKKHPNVNGYVKMATAWFNAIVDANDRGWIGPPTKVDPAKLPGMGLGYNNTSPGGKPLRRVDSL
;
A
#
# COMPACT_ATOMS: atom_id res chain seq x y z
N MET A 1 -35.89 -0.37 -23.28
CA MET A 1 -34.54 -0.64 -23.82
C MET A 1 -33.61 -0.66 -22.61
N VAL A 2 -33.16 -1.84 -22.20
CA VAL A 2 -32.30 -1.98 -21.01
C VAL A 2 -30.88 -1.70 -21.48
N VAL A 3 -30.32 -0.56 -21.09
CA VAL A 3 -28.89 -0.28 -21.29
C VAL A 3 -28.15 -1.26 -20.38
N PRO A 4 -27.27 -2.14 -20.89
CA PRO A 4 -26.45 -2.96 -20.01
C PRO A 4 -25.57 -2.00 -19.22
N LEU A 5 -25.55 -2.11 -17.89
CA LEU A 5 -24.44 -1.53 -17.12
C LEU A 5 -23.16 -2.05 -17.77
N ALA A 6 -22.28 -1.14 -18.20
CA ALA A 6 -20.95 -1.52 -18.63
C ALA A 6 -20.36 -2.42 -17.54
N ARG A 7 -20.01 -3.65 -17.92
CA ARG A 7 -19.33 -4.57 -17.03
C ARG A 7 -18.08 -3.84 -16.55
N ALA A 8 -17.95 -3.60 -15.25
CA ALA A 8 -16.70 -3.04 -14.70
C ALA A 8 -15.54 -3.83 -15.30
N LYS A 9 -14.54 -3.12 -15.81
CA LYS A 9 -13.42 -3.74 -16.52
C LYS A 9 -12.75 -4.71 -15.54
N SER A 10 -12.68 -6.00 -15.88
CA SER A 10 -12.08 -7.01 -15.00
C SER A 10 -10.66 -6.58 -14.64
N LEU A 11 -10.30 -6.61 -13.35
CA LEU A 11 -8.94 -6.28 -12.92
C LEU A 11 -7.96 -7.28 -13.53
N PRO A 12 -6.77 -6.86 -14.02
CA PRO A 12 -5.71 -7.80 -14.33
C PRO A 12 -5.22 -8.49 -13.04
N ASN A 13 -4.33 -9.46 -13.16
CA ASN A 13 -3.61 -9.97 -12.00
C ASN A 13 -2.83 -8.82 -11.35
N LEU A 14 -2.82 -8.75 -10.02
CA LEU A 14 -2.16 -7.68 -9.29
C LEU A 14 -0.96 -8.22 -8.52
N ARG A 15 0.17 -7.51 -8.62
CA ARG A 15 1.32 -7.61 -7.74
C ARG A 15 1.34 -6.33 -6.90
N ILE A 16 0.83 -6.43 -5.68
CA ILE A 16 0.56 -5.29 -4.81
C ILE A 16 1.66 -5.19 -3.76
N MET A 17 2.28 -4.01 -3.65
CA MET A 17 3.19 -3.68 -2.55
C MET A 17 2.49 -2.75 -1.54
N PRO A 18 2.06 -3.24 -0.36
CA PRO A 18 1.64 -2.38 0.75
C PRO A 18 2.88 -1.73 1.36
N LEU A 19 3.04 -0.42 1.19
CA LEU A 19 4.19 0.34 1.65
C LEU A 19 3.79 1.28 2.79
N GLY A 20 4.52 1.25 3.89
CA GLY A 20 4.27 2.20 4.97
C GLY A 20 4.95 1.90 6.27
N ASP A 21 4.30 2.35 7.35
CA ASP A 21 4.74 2.20 8.73
C ASP A 21 3.96 1.08 9.46
N SER A 22 3.77 1.23 10.78
CA SER A 22 3.04 0.29 11.64
C SER A 22 1.58 0.09 11.21
N ILE A 23 0.96 1.10 10.60
CA ILE A 23 -0.43 0.99 10.14
C ILE A 23 -0.51 0.02 8.95
N THR A 24 0.44 0.07 8.02
CA THR A 24 0.54 -0.89 6.91
C THR A 24 0.92 -2.29 7.41
N LYS A 25 1.82 -2.39 8.40
CA LYS A 25 2.11 -3.67 9.06
C LYS A 25 0.85 -4.30 9.66
N GLY A 26 -0.06 -3.50 10.22
CA GLY A 26 -1.30 -3.98 10.81
C GLY A 26 -1.37 -3.87 12.33
N ASN A 27 -0.58 -2.97 12.95
CA ASN A 27 -0.69 -2.72 14.39
C ASN A 27 -2.10 -2.22 14.73
N GLY A 28 -2.69 -2.75 15.81
CA GLY A 28 -4.08 -2.45 16.20
C GLY A 28 -5.11 -3.45 15.67
N ASP A 29 -4.76 -4.23 14.64
CA ASP A 29 -5.55 -5.36 14.18
C ASP A 29 -5.20 -6.64 14.98
N PRO A 30 -6.16 -7.35 15.61
CA PRO A 30 -5.89 -8.58 16.36
C PRO A 30 -5.21 -9.69 15.56
N ASP A 31 -5.42 -9.70 14.23
CA ASP A 31 -4.80 -10.66 13.33
C ASP A 31 -3.49 -10.17 12.72
N GLY A 32 -3.10 -8.92 12.99
CA GLY A 32 -1.90 -8.28 12.47
C GLY A 32 -1.89 -8.14 10.95
N ASN A 33 -3.05 -8.19 10.28
CA ASN A 33 -3.17 -8.09 8.84
C ASN A 33 -3.43 -6.63 8.39
N GLY A 34 -3.98 -5.82 9.29
CA GLY A 34 -4.41 -4.45 8.97
C GLY A 34 -5.46 -4.45 7.85
N TYR A 35 -5.28 -3.59 6.85
CA TYR A 35 -6.15 -3.53 5.68
C TYR A 35 -5.86 -4.64 4.65
N ARG A 36 -4.68 -5.27 4.69
CA ARG A 36 -4.11 -6.06 3.59
C ARG A 36 -5.00 -7.25 3.20
N GLN A 37 -5.45 -8.02 4.19
CA GLN A 37 -6.33 -9.18 3.96
C GLN A 37 -7.66 -8.78 3.30
N LYS A 38 -8.23 -7.64 3.71
CA LYS A 38 -9.53 -7.17 3.22
C LYS A 38 -9.43 -6.62 1.80
N VAL A 39 -8.36 -5.88 1.48
CA VAL A 39 -8.07 -5.46 0.10
C VAL A 39 -7.91 -6.68 -0.80
N ARG A 40 -7.07 -7.64 -0.39
CA ARG A 40 -6.83 -8.88 -1.13
C ARG A 40 -8.12 -9.67 -1.38
N GLY A 41 -8.96 -9.84 -0.34
CA GLY A 41 -10.26 -10.51 -0.46
C GLY A 41 -11.17 -9.87 -1.50
N LYS A 42 -11.33 -8.55 -1.46
CA LYS A 42 -12.18 -7.80 -2.41
C LYS A 42 -11.73 -7.99 -3.87
N ILE A 43 -10.42 -8.09 -4.13
CA ILE A 43 -9.90 -8.31 -5.48
C ILE A 43 -10.12 -9.76 -5.93
N LEU A 44 -9.91 -10.73 -5.03
CA LEU A 44 -10.18 -12.14 -5.32
C LEU A 44 -11.65 -12.39 -5.62
N ASP A 45 -12.56 -11.68 -4.93
CA ASP A 45 -14.01 -11.73 -5.19
C ASP A 45 -14.38 -11.25 -6.61
N LEU A 46 -13.52 -10.44 -7.25
CA LEU A 46 -13.65 -10.04 -8.66
C LEU A 46 -13.05 -11.06 -9.64
N GLY A 47 -12.44 -12.14 -9.15
CA GLY A 47 -11.84 -13.21 -9.94
C GLY A 47 -10.39 -12.95 -10.39
N SER A 48 -9.76 -11.89 -9.90
CA SER A 48 -8.38 -11.53 -10.27
C SER A 48 -7.39 -12.10 -9.26
N ALA A 49 -6.27 -12.66 -9.75
CA ALA A 49 -5.23 -13.14 -8.85
C ALA A 49 -4.48 -11.98 -8.20
N VAL A 50 -4.08 -12.16 -6.94
CA VAL A 50 -3.30 -11.19 -6.17
C VAL A 50 -2.07 -11.87 -5.59
N ASP A 51 -0.94 -11.21 -5.80
CA ASP A 51 0.36 -11.48 -5.19
C ASP A 51 0.72 -10.26 -4.31
N MET A 52 0.65 -10.40 -2.99
CA MET A 52 1.15 -9.36 -2.08
C MET A 52 2.66 -9.49 -2.02
N ILE A 53 3.39 -8.37 -2.04
CA ILE A 53 4.85 -8.40 -2.07
C ILE A 53 5.46 -7.43 -1.05
N GLY A 54 6.69 -7.71 -0.67
CA GLY A 54 7.48 -6.91 0.24
C GLY A 54 8.54 -7.74 0.94
N SER A 55 9.43 -7.07 1.67
CA SER A 55 10.56 -7.67 2.37
C SER A 55 10.17 -8.25 3.74
N LEU A 56 8.96 -7.93 4.22
CA LEU A 56 8.47 -8.32 5.54
C LEU A 56 7.24 -9.22 5.44
N GLN A 57 7.09 -10.09 6.43
CA GLN A 57 5.90 -10.92 6.61
C GLN A 57 5.34 -10.71 8.02
N SER A 58 4.04 -10.42 8.11
CA SER A 58 3.35 -10.36 9.39
C SER A 58 1.84 -10.54 9.24
N GLY A 59 1.22 -11.03 10.31
CA GLY A 59 -0.21 -11.33 10.35
C GLY A 59 -0.55 -12.75 9.92
N LYS A 60 -1.83 -13.09 10.03
CA LYS A 60 -2.37 -14.46 9.81
C LYS A 60 -2.93 -14.72 8.42
N MET A 61 -2.93 -13.73 7.52
CA MET A 61 -3.41 -13.94 6.15
C MET A 61 -2.49 -14.90 5.35
N LEU A 62 -3.04 -15.55 4.33
CA LEU A 62 -2.31 -16.57 3.55
C LEU A 62 -1.06 -16.02 2.85
N ASP A 63 -1.19 -14.82 2.31
CA ASP A 63 -0.18 -14.10 1.54
C ASP A 63 0.10 -12.83 2.30
N ASN A 64 0.99 -12.91 3.29
CA ASN A 64 1.17 -11.92 4.34
C ASN A 64 2.41 -11.04 4.13
N ASP A 65 2.95 -11.04 2.93
CA ASP A 65 4.06 -10.18 2.50
C ASP A 65 3.64 -8.70 2.44
N HIS A 66 4.53 -7.80 2.86
CA HIS A 66 4.34 -6.35 2.87
C HIS A 66 5.65 -5.58 3.07
N GLU A 67 5.61 -4.26 2.84
CA GLU A 67 6.69 -3.30 3.08
C GLU A 67 6.29 -2.30 4.18
N GLY A 68 5.77 -2.84 5.28
CA GLY A 68 5.22 -2.08 6.42
C GLY A 68 6.17 -2.06 7.60
N HIS A 69 6.91 -0.98 7.77
CA HIS A 69 8.02 -0.84 8.70
C HIS A 69 7.59 -0.17 9.99
N SER A 70 7.17 -0.96 10.97
CA SER A 70 6.67 -0.44 12.25
C SER A 70 7.74 0.35 13.00
N GLY A 71 7.42 1.61 13.31
CA GLY A 71 8.30 2.53 14.04
C GLY A 71 9.21 3.37 13.15
N GLU A 72 9.32 3.04 11.86
CA GLU A 72 10.17 3.78 10.94
C GLU A 72 9.59 5.14 10.55
N TYR A 73 10.50 6.09 10.32
CA TYR A 73 10.22 7.39 9.71
C TYR A 73 10.32 7.28 8.19
N LEU A 74 9.90 8.33 7.48
CA LEU A 74 9.98 8.39 6.02
C LEU A 74 11.39 8.10 5.48
N ALA A 75 12.45 8.57 6.14
CA ALA A 75 13.82 8.28 5.70
C ALA A 75 14.16 6.78 5.74
N GLY A 76 13.80 6.07 6.82
CA GLY A 76 14.02 4.62 6.92
C GLY A 76 13.15 3.82 5.95
N ILE A 77 11.90 4.26 5.71
CA ILE A 77 11.02 3.68 4.70
C ILE A 77 11.64 3.83 3.30
N ARG A 78 12.10 5.05 2.96
CA ARG A 78 12.79 5.34 1.69
C ARG A 78 14.00 4.44 1.47
N ASP A 79 14.78 4.19 2.51
CA ASP A 79 15.97 3.35 2.39
C ASP A 79 15.60 1.86 2.23
N SER A 80 14.47 1.43 2.82
CA SER A 80 14.00 0.04 2.80
C SER A 80 13.38 -0.38 1.46
N ILE A 81 12.73 0.52 0.71
CA ILE A 81 12.02 0.15 -0.53
C ILE A 81 12.92 -0.36 -1.66
N GLN A 82 14.21 -0.07 -1.60
CA GLN A 82 15.21 -0.39 -2.65
C GLN A 82 15.26 -1.88 -2.98
N LEU A 83 14.92 -2.72 -1.99
CA LEU A 83 14.84 -4.16 -2.15
C LEU A 83 13.55 -4.50 -2.93
N SER A 84 12.40 -4.22 -2.35
CA SER A 84 11.08 -4.67 -2.83
C SER A 84 10.64 -4.07 -4.17
N ILE A 85 11.10 -2.88 -4.52
CA ILE A 85 10.78 -2.26 -5.81
C ILE A 85 11.30 -3.06 -7.01
N ARG A 86 12.35 -3.87 -6.83
CA ARG A 86 12.89 -4.74 -7.89
C ARG A 86 11.91 -5.84 -8.31
N ALA A 87 10.93 -6.13 -7.45
CA ALA A 87 9.84 -7.05 -7.76
C ALA A 87 8.82 -6.47 -8.75
N GLN A 88 8.96 -5.22 -9.19
CA GLN A 88 8.08 -4.59 -10.18
C GLN A 88 6.58 -4.69 -9.79
N PRO A 89 6.15 -4.16 -8.62
CA PRO A 89 4.72 -4.00 -8.36
C PRO A 89 4.04 -3.28 -9.53
N ASN A 90 2.81 -3.68 -9.86
CA ASN A 90 1.95 -2.88 -10.74
C ASN A 90 0.97 -2.00 -9.94
N VAL A 91 0.88 -2.22 -8.63
CA VAL A 91 0.14 -1.37 -7.68
C VAL A 91 0.95 -1.21 -6.40
N VAL A 92 1.11 0.03 -5.93
CA VAL A 92 1.70 0.33 -4.62
C VAL A 92 0.69 1.09 -3.77
N LEU A 93 0.47 0.65 -2.54
CA LEU A 93 -0.41 1.31 -1.57
C LEU A 93 0.48 2.03 -0.56
N VAL A 94 0.57 3.36 -0.66
CA VAL A 94 1.48 4.18 0.15
C VAL A 94 0.72 4.84 1.29
N HIS A 95 1.02 4.44 2.53
CA HIS A 95 0.60 5.15 3.74
C HIS A 95 1.78 5.25 4.71
N ALA A 96 2.45 6.40 4.73
CA ALA A 96 3.67 6.62 5.51
C ALA A 96 3.73 8.06 6.04
N GLY A 97 4.49 8.26 7.12
CA GLY A 97 4.71 9.56 7.74
C GLY A 97 4.09 9.70 9.13
N THR A 98 3.31 8.71 9.58
CA THR A 98 2.65 8.71 10.90
C THR A 98 3.65 8.96 12.04
N ASN A 99 4.82 8.31 11.99
CA ASN A 99 5.83 8.45 13.03
C ASN A 99 6.54 9.81 12.99
N ASN A 100 6.73 10.40 11.79
CA ASN A 100 7.27 11.75 11.67
C ASN A 100 6.33 12.76 12.34
N MET A 101 5.02 12.64 12.09
CA MET A 101 4.02 13.55 12.66
C MET A 101 3.85 13.38 14.18
N ASP A 102 3.84 12.13 14.67
CA ASP A 102 3.73 11.79 16.11
C ASP A 102 4.97 12.22 16.89
N LYS A 103 6.17 11.95 16.37
CA LYS A 103 7.43 12.17 17.08
C LYS A 103 8.12 13.49 16.74
N GLU A 104 7.54 14.28 15.85
CA GLU A 104 8.05 15.59 15.42
C GLU A 104 9.46 15.49 14.83
N VAL A 105 9.75 14.37 14.17
CA VAL A 105 11.04 14.09 13.55
C VAL A 105 11.00 14.48 12.08
N GLN A 106 11.97 15.29 11.65
CA GLN A 106 12.16 15.72 10.27
C GLN A 106 10.92 16.42 9.65
N LEU A 107 10.04 17.03 10.46
CA LEU A 107 8.84 17.71 9.95
C LEU A 107 9.12 18.70 8.80
N PRO A 108 10.19 19.53 8.84
CA PRO A 108 10.45 20.49 7.75
C PRO A 108 10.70 19.84 6.39
N ILE A 109 11.27 18.62 6.36
CA ILE A 109 11.66 17.90 5.14
C ILE A 109 10.81 16.65 4.87
N ALA A 110 9.78 16.38 5.69
CA ALA A 110 8.96 15.18 5.56
C ALA A 110 8.30 15.10 4.16
N HIS A 111 7.85 16.24 3.63
CA HIS A 111 7.29 16.32 2.28
C HIS A 111 8.30 15.94 1.17
N ASP A 112 9.55 16.37 1.29
CA ASP A 112 10.61 15.99 0.34
C ASP A 112 10.87 14.48 0.41
N LEU A 113 10.89 13.90 1.62
CA LEU A 113 11.10 12.47 1.81
C LEU A 113 9.99 11.59 1.22
N ILE A 114 8.71 11.99 1.35
CA ILE A 114 7.61 11.23 0.72
C ILE A 114 7.60 11.41 -0.80
N GLU A 115 8.00 12.59 -1.30
CA GLU A 115 8.19 12.80 -2.75
C GLU A 115 9.33 11.91 -3.28
N GLU A 116 10.47 11.84 -2.59
CA GLU A 116 11.58 10.95 -2.94
C GLU A 116 11.15 9.48 -2.97
N ILE A 117 10.33 9.04 -2.00
CA ILE A 117 9.76 7.68 -2.00
C ILE A 117 8.94 7.46 -3.28
N ILE A 118 8.02 8.38 -3.60
CA ILE A 118 7.16 8.29 -4.79
C ILE A 118 8.01 8.27 -6.07
N ASP A 119 9.03 9.12 -6.16
CA ASP A 119 9.93 9.17 -7.32
C ASP A 119 10.72 7.88 -7.47
N LEU A 120 11.22 7.31 -6.36
CA LEU A 120 11.86 6.00 -6.38
C LEU A 120 10.92 4.91 -6.88
N LEU A 121 9.65 4.90 -6.45
CA LEU A 121 8.62 3.98 -6.96
C LEU A 121 8.50 4.04 -8.48
N PHE A 122 8.41 5.24 -9.06
CA PHE A 122 8.33 5.39 -10.52
C PHE A 122 9.66 5.10 -11.23
N GLN A 123 10.81 5.35 -10.61
CA GLN A 123 12.10 5.00 -11.19
C GLN A 123 12.31 3.49 -11.24
N GLY A 124 11.99 2.80 -10.15
CA GLY A 124 12.21 1.36 -10.06
C GLY A 124 11.06 0.53 -10.60
N SER A 125 9.84 1.06 -10.76
CA SER A 125 8.68 0.37 -11.36
C SER A 125 7.86 1.34 -12.22
N PRO A 126 8.34 1.71 -13.42
CA PRO A 126 7.75 2.80 -14.22
C PRO A 126 6.27 2.63 -14.59
N ASP A 127 5.80 1.38 -14.71
CA ASP A 127 4.42 1.05 -15.08
C ASP A 127 3.48 0.93 -13.87
N THR A 128 3.96 1.17 -12.64
CA THR A 128 3.14 1.00 -11.44
C THR A 128 2.10 2.10 -11.29
N ALA A 129 0.90 1.73 -10.85
CA ALA A 129 -0.03 2.68 -10.25
C ALA A 129 0.36 2.92 -8.78
N VAL A 130 0.64 4.17 -8.40
CA VAL A 130 0.95 4.57 -7.02
C VAL A 130 -0.30 5.16 -6.39
N LEU A 131 -0.85 4.51 -5.37
CA LEU A 131 -2.02 4.97 -4.65
C LEU A 131 -1.55 5.51 -3.30
N VAL A 132 -1.75 6.80 -3.04
CA VAL A 132 -1.18 7.49 -1.87
C VAL A 132 -2.28 7.97 -0.95
N ALA A 133 -2.32 7.44 0.27
CA ALA A 133 -3.22 7.92 1.30
C ALA A 133 -2.56 9.07 2.09
N PRO A 134 -3.32 10.10 2.51
CA PRO A 134 -2.86 11.03 3.52
C PRO A 134 -2.58 10.28 4.83
N VAL A 135 -1.70 10.84 5.68
CA VAL A 135 -1.56 10.34 7.06
C VAL A 135 -2.91 10.52 7.74
N ILE A 136 -3.46 9.42 8.27
CA ILE A 136 -4.80 9.41 8.88
C ILE A 136 -4.87 10.28 10.13
N TRP A 137 -6.10 10.64 10.52
CA TRP A 137 -6.38 11.33 11.77
C TRP A 137 -5.92 10.49 12.98
N ALA A 138 -5.42 11.17 14.01
CA ALA A 138 -5.04 10.58 15.29
C ALA A 138 -5.85 11.21 16.42
N ASN A 139 -6.07 10.50 17.52
CA ASN A 139 -6.65 11.05 18.74
C ASN A 139 -5.61 11.83 19.56
N ASP A 140 -4.97 12.81 18.91
CA ASP A 140 -3.94 13.70 19.43
C ASP A 140 -3.89 14.99 18.58
N ASP A 141 -4.41 16.11 19.11
CA ASP A 141 -4.51 17.38 18.40
C ASP A 141 -3.16 17.93 17.93
N ARG A 142 -2.10 17.72 18.71
CA ARG A 142 -0.74 18.16 18.36
C ARG A 142 -0.23 17.40 17.15
N MET A 143 -0.43 16.08 17.13
CA MET A 143 -0.14 15.28 15.94
C MET A 143 -0.99 15.70 14.74
N ASN A 144 -2.30 15.96 14.93
CA ASN A 144 -3.18 16.37 13.85
C ASN A 144 -2.77 17.70 13.19
N ASN A 145 -2.26 18.66 13.96
CA ASN A 145 -1.71 19.91 13.39
C ASN A 145 -0.52 19.63 12.45
N ASN A 146 0.38 18.72 12.82
CA ASN A 146 1.49 18.31 11.98
C ASN A 146 1.00 17.55 10.73
N THR A 147 0.08 16.60 10.93
CA THR A 147 -0.56 15.81 9.87
C THR A 147 -1.26 16.70 8.85
N GLU A 148 -2.01 17.72 9.28
CA GLU A 148 -2.70 18.65 8.38
C GLU A 148 -1.69 19.43 7.51
N ALA A 149 -0.62 19.96 8.12
CA ALA A 149 0.43 20.68 7.40
C ALA A 149 1.15 19.78 6.37
N PHE A 150 1.46 18.54 6.76
CA PHE A 150 2.07 17.54 5.88
C PHE A 150 1.14 17.13 4.73
N ASN A 151 -0.12 16.78 5.04
CA ASN A 151 -1.09 16.33 4.05
C ASN A 151 -1.41 17.40 2.99
N LYS A 152 -1.40 18.69 3.36
CA LYS A 152 -1.53 19.80 2.39
C LYS A 152 -0.39 19.81 1.36
N LYS A 153 0.83 19.47 1.76
CA LYS A 153 1.98 19.36 0.86
C LYS A 153 1.90 18.08 0.02
N LEU A 154 1.56 16.95 0.65
CA LEU A 154 1.36 15.67 -0.04
C LEU A 154 0.30 15.77 -1.15
N ALA A 155 -0.81 16.46 -0.91
CA ALA A 155 -1.84 16.68 -1.92
C ALA A 155 -1.31 17.42 -3.15
N ARG A 156 -0.47 18.45 -2.95
CA ARG A 156 0.19 19.19 -4.05
C ARG A 156 1.18 18.32 -4.82
N ILE A 157 1.94 17.47 -4.12
CA ILE A 157 2.86 16.50 -4.75
C ILE A 157 2.07 15.55 -5.64
N VAL A 158 0.97 14.96 -5.14
CA VAL A 158 0.13 14.07 -5.95
C VAL A 158 -0.43 14.79 -7.17
N GLU A 159 -0.98 16.00 -7.01
CA GLU A 159 -1.48 16.82 -8.12
C GLU A 159 -0.39 17.12 -9.16
N GLN A 160 0.81 17.50 -8.72
CA GLN A 160 1.94 17.75 -9.60
C GLN A 160 2.33 16.50 -10.39
N LYS A 161 2.50 15.35 -9.73
CA LYS A 161 2.86 14.09 -10.41
C LYS A 161 1.75 13.65 -11.38
N GLN A 162 0.48 13.89 -11.08
CA GLN A 162 -0.62 13.66 -12.04
C GLN A 162 -0.50 14.56 -13.27
N ASN A 163 -0.16 15.85 -13.09
CA ASN A 163 0.07 16.77 -14.21
C ASN A 163 1.30 16.40 -15.04
N GLU A 164 2.25 15.66 -14.47
CA GLU A 164 3.38 15.02 -15.15
C GLU A 164 3.01 13.65 -15.77
N GLU A 165 1.71 13.36 -15.90
CA GLU A 165 1.13 12.13 -16.46
C GLU A 165 1.53 10.85 -15.71
N LYS A 166 1.99 10.95 -14.45
CA LYS A 166 2.27 9.78 -13.62
C LYS A 166 0.96 9.11 -13.19
N HIS A 167 0.97 7.78 -13.15
CA HIS A 167 -0.13 6.96 -12.64
C HIS A 167 -0.20 7.03 -11.11
N ILE A 168 -0.68 8.15 -10.58
CA ILE A 168 -0.80 8.37 -9.13
C ILE A 168 -2.20 8.84 -8.76
N LEU A 169 -2.75 8.34 -7.66
CA LEU A 169 -4.02 8.80 -7.09
C LEU A 169 -3.86 9.14 -5.62
N SER A 170 -4.56 10.19 -5.17
CA SER A 170 -4.80 10.39 -3.75
C SER A 170 -5.93 9.47 -3.30
N VAL A 171 -5.76 8.82 -2.15
CA VAL A 171 -6.72 7.90 -1.55
C VAL A 171 -7.16 8.44 -0.20
N PRO A 172 -8.16 9.33 -0.14
CA PRO A 172 -8.66 9.84 1.13
C PRO A 172 -9.27 8.71 1.96
N ILE A 173 -8.91 8.68 3.25
CA ILE A 173 -9.40 7.67 4.20
C ILE A 173 -9.96 8.41 5.41
N ASP A 174 -11.26 8.23 5.65
CA ASP A 174 -11.99 8.87 6.74
C ASP A 174 -11.93 8.02 8.03
N ILE A 175 -10.95 8.32 8.88
CA ILE A 175 -10.76 7.68 10.20
C ILE A 175 -11.22 8.66 11.28
N GLY A 176 -12.07 8.19 12.19
CA GLY A 176 -12.52 8.93 13.37
C GLY A 176 -12.19 8.24 14.69
N PRO A 177 -12.68 8.78 15.82
CA PRO A 177 -12.40 8.26 17.16
C PRO A 177 -12.73 6.77 17.35
N ASP A 178 -13.86 6.31 16.79
CA ASP A 178 -14.33 4.92 16.93
C ASP A 178 -13.59 3.93 16.02
N ASP A 179 -12.69 4.41 15.17
CA ASP A 179 -11.94 3.61 14.20
C ASP A 179 -10.52 3.27 14.69
N LEU A 180 -10.12 3.73 15.88
CA LEU A 180 -8.78 3.51 16.43
C LEU A 180 -8.78 2.47 17.57
N SER A 181 -7.68 1.72 17.69
CA SER A 181 -7.41 0.83 18.83
C SER A 181 -6.59 1.53 19.91
N ASP A 182 -5.84 2.57 19.52
CA ASP A 182 -5.10 3.45 20.41
C ASP A 182 -5.18 4.91 19.91
N LYS A 183 -4.15 5.72 20.14
CA LYS A 183 -4.15 7.11 19.66
C LYS A 183 -4.01 7.27 18.14
N LYS A 184 -3.48 6.29 17.42
CA LYS A 184 -3.13 6.45 15.98
C LYS A 184 -3.27 5.19 15.13
N HIS A 185 -3.32 4.01 15.74
CA HIS A 185 -3.46 2.76 15.02
C HIS A 185 -4.94 2.41 14.84
N PRO A 186 -5.38 2.09 13.61
CA PRO A 186 -6.74 1.64 13.36
C PRO A 186 -7.09 0.36 14.12
N ASN A 187 -8.33 0.26 14.58
CA ASN A 187 -8.93 -1.01 14.96
C ASN A 187 -9.51 -1.71 13.72
N VAL A 188 -10.25 -2.80 13.93
CA VAL A 188 -10.87 -3.58 12.84
C VAL A 188 -11.76 -2.71 11.94
N ASN A 189 -12.55 -1.80 12.50
CA ASN A 189 -13.45 -0.92 11.72
C ASN A 189 -12.65 0.08 10.89
N GLY A 190 -11.64 0.72 11.48
CA GLY A 190 -10.75 1.62 10.75
C GLY A 190 -10.04 0.92 9.58
N TYR A 191 -9.55 -0.31 9.81
CA TYR A 191 -8.96 -1.10 8.74
C TYR A 191 -9.95 -1.54 7.65
N VAL A 192 -11.25 -1.70 7.96
CA VAL A 192 -12.30 -1.91 6.94
C VAL A 192 -12.45 -0.66 6.07
N LYS A 193 -12.43 0.54 6.67
CA LYS A 193 -12.50 1.81 5.91
C LYS A 193 -11.29 1.97 5.01
N MET A 194 -10.08 1.76 5.53
CA MET A 194 -8.83 1.77 4.75
C MET A 194 -8.91 0.79 3.58
N ALA A 195 -9.31 -0.45 3.82
CA ALA A 195 -9.40 -1.46 2.76
C ALA A 195 -10.41 -1.10 1.67
N THR A 196 -11.51 -0.46 2.04
CA THR A 196 -12.52 0.01 1.09
C THR A 196 -12.00 1.15 0.23
N ALA A 197 -11.34 2.13 0.84
CA ALA A 197 -10.72 3.25 0.12
C ALA A 197 -9.63 2.76 -0.86
N TRP A 198 -8.75 1.86 -0.42
CA TRP A 198 -7.75 1.24 -1.28
C TRP A 198 -8.35 0.49 -2.46
N PHE A 199 -9.35 -0.35 -2.21
CA PHE A 199 -10.01 -1.10 -3.26
C PHE A 199 -10.68 -0.18 -4.29
N ASN A 200 -11.38 0.87 -3.85
CA ASN A 200 -12.01 1.83 -4.75
C ASN A 200 -10.95 2.57 -5.60
N ALA A 201 -9.81 2.93 -5.02
CA ALA A 201 -8.71 3.55 -5.77
C ALA A 201 -8.04 2.59 -6.78
N ILE A 202 -7.93 1.30 -6.46
CA ILE A 202 -7.46 0.27 -7.40
C ILE A 202 -8.43 0.17 -8.60
N VAL A 203 -9.75 0.17 -8.33
CA VAL A 203 -10.76 0.15 -9.38
C VAL A 203 -10.68 1.42 -10.25
N ASP A 204 -10.58 2.61 -9.66
CA ASP A 204 -10.43 3.87 -10.41
C ASP A 204 -9.17 3.87 -11.30
N ALA A 205 -8.02 3.47 -10.75
CA ALA A 205 -6.78 3.36 -11.52
C ALA A 205 -6.90 2.35 -12.68
N ASN A 206 -7.61 1.23 -12.49
CA ASN A 206 -7.87 0.27 -13.55
C ASN A 206 -8.83 0.81 -14.63
N ASP A 207 -9.88 1.53 -14.24
CA ASP A 207 -10.85 2.14 -15.16
C ASP A 207 -10.19 3.23 -16.02
N ARG A 208 -9.19 3.94 -15.47
CA ARG A 208 -8.30 4.86 -16.22
C ARG A 208 -7.31 4.15 -17.14
N GLY A 209 -7.21 2.83 -17.05
CA GLY A 209 -6.28 2.03 -17.85
C GLY A 209 -4.83 2.05 -17.34
N TRP A 210 -4.60 2.48 -16.11
CA TRP A 210 -3.25 2.63 -15.54
C TRP A 210 -2.66 1.31 -15.02
N ILE A 211 -3.51 0.33 -14.73
CA ILE A 211 -3.08 -0.97 -14.22
C ILE A 211 -3.05 -1.99 -15.36
N GLY A 212 -1.84 -2.39 -15.75
CA GLY A 212 -1.57 -3.54 -16.63
C GLY A 212 -1.27 -4.83 -15.84
N PRO A 213 -1.10 -5.98 -16.51
CA PRO A 213 -0.60 -7.19 -15.85
C PRO A 213 0.81 -6.96 -15.29
N PRO A 214 1.22 -7.65 -14.20
CA PRO A 214 2.51 -7.42 -13.58
C PRO A 214 3.65 -7.80 -14.54
N THR A 215 4.70 -6.99 -14.56
CA THR A 215 5.91 -7.30 -15.33
C THR A 215 6.48 -8.65 -14.92
N LYS A 216 6.87 -9.46 -15.91
CA LYS A 216 7.52 -10.75 -15.63
C LYS A 216 8.88 -10.52 -15.00
N VAL A 217 9.09 -11.13 -13.84
CA VAL A 217 10.37 -11.13 -13.12
C VAL A 217 10.80 -12.57 -12.86
N ASP A 218 12.09 -12.79 -12.64
CA ASP A 218 12.63 -14.09 -12.20
C ASP A 218 12.65 -14.14 -10.66
N PRO A 219 11.74 -14.90 -10.01
CA PRO A 219 11.68 -14.95 -8.56
C PRO A 219 12.96 -15.50 -7.93
N ALA A 220 13.75 -16.30 -8.65
CA ALA A 220 15.01 -16.86 -8.12
C ALA A 220 16.06 -15.77 -7.87
N LYS A 221 16.00 -14.65 -8.61
CA LYS A 221 16.89 -13.49 -8.46
C LYS A 221 16.41 -12.47 -7.43
N LEU A 222 15.24 -12.70 -6.85
CA LEU A 222 14.57 -11.80 -5.91
C LEU A 222 14.22 -12.52 -4.60
N PRO A 223 15.19 -13.18 -3.93
CA PRO A 223 14.93 -13.77 -2.62
C PRO A 223 14.58 -12.68 -1.60
N GLY A 224 13.63 -13.00 -0.72
CA GLY A 224 13.18 -12.10 0.35
C GLY A 224 12.07 -11.13 -0.04
N MET A 225 11.66 -11.03 -1.31
CA MET A 225 10.65 -10.04 -1.76
C MET A 225 9.19 -10.49 -1.63
N GLY A 226 8.94 -11.68 -1.09
CA GLY A 226 7.56 -12.17 -0.95
C GLY A 226 6.83 -12.46 -2.27
N LEU A 227 7.53 -12.77 -3.38
CA LEU A 227 6.89 -13.08 -4.66
C LEU A 227 6.17 -14.45 -4.59
N GLY A 228 4.89 -14.43 -4.23
CA GLY A 228 4.04 -15.55 -3.82
C GLY A 228 3.09 -16.11 -4.88
N TYR A 229 3.56 -16.24 -6.14
CA TYR A 229 2.75 -16.74 -7.28
C TYR A 229 2.16 -18.16 -7.18
N ASN A 230 2.45 -18.93 -6.14
CA ASN A 230 2.08 -20.35 -6.07
C ASN A 230 0.68 -20.64 -5.47
N ASN A 231 -0.07 -19.62 -5.04
CA ASN A 231 -1.29 -19.81 -4.25
C ASN A 231 -2.61 -19.55 -5.00
N THR A 232 -2.61 -19.56 -6.33
CA THR A 232 -3.81 -19.28 -7.16
C THR A 232 -4.57 -20.53 -7.62
N SER A 233 -4.27 -21.72 -7.09
CA SER A 233 -5.05 -22.94 -7.37
C SER A 233 -5.18 -23.85 -6.14
N PRO A 234 -6.37 -24.42 -5.88
CA PRO A 234 -6.52 -25.47 -4.87
C PRO A 234 -5.78 -26.72 -5.37
N GLY A 235 -4.53 -26.90 -4.94
CA GLY A 235 -3.71 -28.07 -5.28
C GLY A 235 -2.25 -27.80 -5.67
N GLY A 236 -1.82 -26.55 -5.77
CA GLY A 236 -0.41 -26.22 -6.01
C GLY A 236 0.44 -26.55 -4.78
N LYS A 237 1.37 -27.50 -4.88
CA LYS A 237 2.33 -27.76 -3.78
C LYS A 237 3.19 -26.51 -3.56
N PRO A 238 3.33 -26.03 -2.33
CA PRO A 238 4.26 -24.95 -2.04
C PRO A 238 5.68 -25.44 -2.33
N LEU A 239 6.40 -24.73 -3.21
CA LEU A 239 7.85 -24.85 -3.26
C LEU A 239 8.36 -24.27 -1.94
N ARG A 240 8.74 -25.16 -1.01
CA ARG A 240 9.51 -24.79 0.19
C ARG A 240 10.69 -23.95 -0.28
N ARG A 241 10.81 -22.71 0.20
CA ARG A 241 12.09 -22.02 0.12
C ARG A 241 12.95 -22.44 1.28
N VAL A 242 14.20 -22.65 0.89
CA VAL A 242 15.33 -23.03 1.71
C VAL A 242 15.69 -21.79 2.52
N ASP A 243 15.65 -21.92 3.83
CA ASP A 243 16.17 -20.90 4.73
C ASP A 243 17.65 -20.67 4.40
N SER A 244 18.02 -19.46 4.02
CA SER A 244 19.42 -19.06 3.96
C SER A 244 19.91 -18.81 5.38
N LEU A 245 20.89 -19.61 5.79
CA LEU A 245 21.70 -19.52 7.02
C LEU A 245 22.27 -18.12 7.26
#